data_AF-A0A9N9L2F9-F1
#
_entry.id   AF-A0A9N9L2F9-F1
#
_cell.length_a   1.000
_cell.length_b   1.000
_cell.length_c   1.000
_cell.angle_alpha   90.00
_cell.angle_beta   90.00
_cell.angle_gamma   90.00
#
_symmetry.space_group_name_H-M   'P 1'
#
loop_
_entity.id
_entity.type
_entity.pdbx_description
1 polymer ?
#
loop_
_entity_poly.entity_id
_entity_poly.type
_entity_poly.pdbx_seq_one_letter_code
_entity_poly.pdbx_strand_id
1 'polypeptide(L)' 'MGVGGFVASMWTAEEAEKIFSIAREVKPEVKTLAIPFGLQIEKGPEAVVEFLNDGWPKLIEG' A
#
# COMPACT_ATOMS: atom_id res chain seq x y z
N MET A 1 13.74 25.15 -8.50
CA MET A 1 14.01 23.73 -8.19
C MET A 1 12.68 23.03 -8.05
N GLY A 2 12.24 22.31 -9.08
CA GLY A 2 11.06 21.45 -9.02
C GLY A 2 11.51 20.00 -9.03
N VAL A 3 11.02 19.19 -8.09
CA VAL A 3 10.03 18.11 -8.31
C VAL A 3 9.39 17.87 -6.94
N GLY A 4 8.13 18.26 -6.76
CA GLY A 4 7.40 18.06 -5.52
C GLY A 4 6.55 16.80 -5.62
N GLY A 5 6.85 15.80 -4.78
CA GLY A 5 5.92 14.78 -4.35
C GLY A 5 6.08 13.40 -4.98
N PHE A 6 6.38 12.41 -4.13
CA PHE A 6 5.90 11.03 -4.24
C PHE A 6 5.89 10.45 -2.82
N VAL A 7 4.72 10.22 -2.24
CA VAL A 7 4.54 9.51 -0.95
C VAL A 7 3.56 8.39 -1.23
N ALA A 8 4.05 7.15 -1.20
CA ALA A 8 3.34 5.96 -1.67
C ALA A 8 2.15 5.53 -0.78
N SER A 9 2.12 5.92 0.49
CA SER A 9 0.92 5.84 1.32
C SER A 9 0.90 6.98 2.33
N MET A 10 -0.23 7.70 2.37
CA MET A 10 -0.47 8.81 3.31
C MET A 10 -1.44 8.41 4.43
N TRP A 11 -1.84 7.14 4.48
CA TRP A 11 -2.76 6.64 5.49
C TRP A 11 -1.99 6.11 6.69
N THR A 12 -2.39 6.57 7.86
CA THR A 12 -2.06 5.93 9.13
C THR A 12 -2.60 4.49 9.17
N ALA A 13 -2.13 3.69 10.14
CA ALA A 13 -2.61 2.33 10.31
C ALA A 13 -4.14 2.25 10.53
N GLU A 14 -4.70 3.20 11.28
CA GLU A 14 -6.13 3.31 11.55
C GLU A 14 -6.94 3.65 10.28
N GLU A 15 -6.47 4.60 9.47
CA GLU A 15 -7.11 4.94 8.21
C GLU A 15 -7.07 3.78 7.21
N ALA A 16 -5.95 3.04 7.15
CA ALA A 16 -5.83 1.86 6.31
C ALA A 16 -6.82 0.76 6.76
N GLU A 17 -6.92 0.50 8.07
CA GLU A 17 -7.88 -0.46 8.62
C GLU A 17 -9.32 -0.07 8.26
N LYS A 18 -9.67 1.21 8.40
CA LYS A 18 -10.99 1.73 8.03
C LYS A 18 -11.30 1.52 6.55
N ILE A 19 -10.36 1.83 5.66
CA ILE A 19 -10.52 1.61 4.21
C ILE A 19 -10.71 0.12 3.91
N PHE A 20 -9.94 -0.77 4.54
CA PHE A 20 -10.09 -2.22 4.30
C PHE A 20 -11.44 -2.75 4.79
N SER A 21 -11.93 -2.26 5.92
CA SER A 21 -13.27 -2.61 6.43
C SER A 21 -14.35 -2.21 5.43
N ILE A 22 -14.33 -0.96 4.94
CA ILE A 22 -15.27 -0.48 3.91
C ILE A 22 -15.17 -1.32 2.64
N ALA A 23 -13.95 -1.63 2.18
CA ALA A 23 -13.76 -2.43 0.97
C ALA A 23 -14.35 -3.85 1.12
N ARG A 24 -14.20 -4.48 2.29
CA ARG A 24 -14.75 -5.81 2.58
C ARG A 24 -16.26 -5.80 2.75
N GLU A 25 -16.84 -4.71 3.25
CA GLU A 25 -18.31 -4.55 3.27
C GLU A 25 -18.91 -4.56 1.86
N VAL A 26 -18.21 -3.95 0.89
CA VAL A 26 -18.65 -3.91 -0.52
C VAL A 26 -18.35 -5.22 -1.25
N LYS A 27 -17.17 -5.79 -1.05
CA LYS A 27 -16.73 -7.06 -1.64
C LYS A 27 -15.97 -7.87 -0.59
N PRO A 28 -16.62 -8.85 0.08
CA PRO A 28 -16.00 -9.61 1.16
C PRO A 28 -14.69 -10.30 0.78
N GLU A 29 -14.58 -10.72 -0.48
CA GLU A 29 -13.40 -11.42 -1.04
C GLU A 29 -12.34 -10.47 -1.60
N VAL A 30 -12.45 -9.16 -1.38
CA VAL A 30 -11.45 -8.21 -1.86
C VAL A 30 -10.11 -8.49 -1.18
N LYS A 31 -9.10 -8.72 -2.01
CA LYS A 31 -7.71 -8.81 -1.56
C LYS A 31 -7.07 -7.44 -1.63
N THR A 32 -6.28 -7.10 -0.63
CA THR A 32 -5.66 -5.77 -0.48
C THR A 32 -4.16 -5.91 -0.25
N LEU A 33 -3.36 -5.17 -1.02
CA LEU A 33 -1.92 -5.00 -0.78
C LEU A 33 -1.66 -3.52 -0.55
N ALA A 34 -1.37 -3.16 0.70
CA ALA A 34 -1.13 -1.78 1.09
C ALA A 34 0.34 -1.54 1.36
N ILE A 35 0.84 -0.43 0.83
CA ILE A 35 2.22 -0.01 1.00
C ILE A 35 2.39 0.50 2.44
N PRO A 36 3.36 -0.03 3.23
CA PRO A 36 3.57 0.39 4.60
C PRO A 36 3.79 1.90 4.72
N PHE A 37 3.20 2.50 5.75
CA PHE A 37 3.35 3.93 6.03
C PHE A 37 4.82 4.31 6.16
N GLY A 38 5.23 5.40 5.49
CA GLY A 38 6.59 5.91 5.56
C GLY A 38 7.64 5.14 4.73
N LEU A 39 7.31 3.99 4.13
CA LEU A 39 8.29 3.13 3.44
C LEU A 39 9.13 3.91 2.40
N GLN A 40 8.47 4.72 1.57
CA GLN A 40 9.15 5.51 0.55
C GLN A 40 10.04 6.61 1.14
N ILE A 41 9.59 7.23 2.24
CA ILE A 41 10.36 8.28 2.90
C ILE A 41 11.61 7.70 3.53
N GLU A 42 11.50 6.52 4.15
CA GLU A 42 12.61 5.86 4.83
C GLU A 42 13.60 5.19 3.88
N LYS A 43 13.10 4.57 2.80
CA LYS A 43 13.89 3.66 1.95
C LYS A 43 13.91 4.01 0.47
N GLY A 44 13.24 5.09 0.07
CA GLY A 44 13.16 5.53 -1.32
C GLY A 44 12.10 4.79 -2.15
N PRO A 45 11.88 5.25 -3.39
CA PRO A 45 10.86 4.70 -4.29
C PRO A 45 11.14 3.25 -4.71
N GLU A 46 12.41 2.82 -4.78
CA GLU A 46 12.79 1.46 -5.16
C GLU A 46 12.26 0.43 -4.16
N ALA A 47 12.28 0.74 -2.86
CA ALA A 47 11.73 -0.14 -1.83
C ALA A 47 10.22 -0.36 -1.98
N VAL A 48 9.49 0.61 -2.54
CA VAL A 48 8.07 0.45 -2.88
C VAL A 48 7.90 -0.54 -4.02
N VAL A 49 8.73 -0.43 -5.05
CA VAL A 49 8.71 -1.34 -6.20
C VAL A 49 9.03 -2.77 -5.77
N GLU A 50 10.05 -2.96 -4.93
CA GLU A 50 10.40 -4.27 -4.36
C GLU A 50 9.25 -4.86 -3.53
N PHE A 51 8.65 -4.06 -2.66
CA PHE A 51 7.50 -4.48 -1.85
C PHE A 51 6.32 -4.93 -2.72
N LEU A 52 6.00 -4.18 -3.77
CA LEU A 52 4.92 -4.53 -4.69
C LEU A 52 5.24 -5.79 -5.50
N ASN A 53 6.47 -5.93 -5.99
CA ASN A 53 6.90 -7.11 -6.76
C ASN A 53 6.90 -8.40 -5.92
N ASP A 54 7.24 -8.32 -4.63
CA ASP A 54 7.19 -9.47 -3.73
C ASP A 54 5.76 -9.79 -3.27
N GLY A 55 4.96 -8.76 -2.97
CA GLY A 55 3.61 -8.90 -2.42
C GLY A 55 2.54 -9.25 -3.45
N TRP A 56 2.65 -8.72 -4.68
CA TRP A 56 1.62 -8.87 -5.70
C TRP A 56 1.39 -10.33 -6.11
N PRO A 57 2.40 -11.14 -6.47
CA PRO A 57 2.20 -12.54 -6.84
C PRO A 57 1.52 -13.33 -5.71
N LYS A 58 1.98 -13.15 -4.47
CA LYS A 58 1.41 -13.79 -3.27
C LYS A 58 -0.07 -13.43 -3.07
N LEU A 59 -0.46 -12.22 -3.43
CA LEU A 59 -1.83 -11.76 -3.33
C LEU A 59 -2.75 -12.41 -4.38
N ILE A 60 -2.30 -12.51 -5.63
CA ILE A 60 -3.13 -12.99 -6.73
C ILE A 60 -3.13 -14.51 -6.89
N GLU A 61 -2.06 -15.19 -6.49
CA GLU A 61 -1.91 -16.66 -6.62
C GLU A 61 -2.36 -17.45 -5.40
N GLY A 62 -2.40 -16.83 -4.20
CA GLY A 62 -2.91 -17.45 -2.97
C GLY A 62 -4.42 -17.45 -2.86
#